data_AF-J2T822-F1
#
_entry.id   AF-J2T822-F1
#
_cell.length_a   1.000
_cell.length_b   1.000
_cell.length_c   1.000
_cell.angle_alpha   90.00
_cell.angle_beta   90.00
_cell.angle_gamma   90.00
#
_symmetry.space_group_name_H-M   'P 1'
#
loop_
_entity.id
_entity.type
_entity.pdbx_description
1 polymer ?
#
loop_
_entity_poly.entity_id
_entity_poly.type
_entity_poly.pdbx_seq_one_letter_code
_entity_poly.pdbx_strand_id
1 'polypeptide(L)' 'SPRGITGLTSRDGRVTIMMPHPERVFRAVQNSWRSDDWNEDAPLMRMFRNARVWVN' A
#
# COMPACT_ATOMS: atom_id res chain seq x y z
N SER A 1 -2.97 14.19 14.99
CA SER A 1 -3.96 13.12 15.24
C SER A 1 -3.40 12.18 16.31
N PRO A 2 -4.16 11.73 17.32
CA PRO A 2 -3.60 10.91 18.39
C PRO A 2 -2.97 9.63 17.82
N ARG A 3 -1.75 9.32 18.27
CA ARG A 3 -0.99 8.08 17.96
C ARG A 3 -0.63 7.84 16.48
N GLY A 4 -0.89 8.77 15.57
CA GLY A 4 -0.53 8.62 14.15
C GLY A 4 -1.30 7.53 13.39
N ILE A 5 -2.48 7.13 13.88
CA ILE A 5 -3.32 6.13 13.19
C ILE A 5 -3.80 6.71 11.85
N THR A 6 -3.51 5.98 10.77
CA THR A 6 -3.79 6.43 9.39
C THR A 6 -4.38 5.31 8.51
N GLY A 7 -4.67 4.14 9.10
CA GLY A 7 -5.32 3.02 8.44
C GLY A 7 -6.01 2.11 9.45
N LEU A 8 -7.14 1.52 9.05
CA LEU A 8 -7.99 0.64 9.86
C LEU A 8 -8.52 -0.50 8.98
N THR A 9 -8.78 -1.65 9.59
CA THR A 9 -9.38 -2.80 8.91
C THR A 9 -10.57 -3.35 9.69
N SER A 10 -11.52 -3.99 9.00
CA SER A 10 -12.61 -4.76 9.62
C SER A 10 -12.06 -5.93 10.43
N ARG A 11 -12.86 -6.46 11.37
CA ARG A 11 -12.46 -7.59 12.24
C ARG A 11 -12.11 -8.85 11.43
N ASP A 12 -12.75 -9.06 10.30
CA ASP A 12 -12.52 -10.19 9.39
C ASP A 12 -11.48 -9.89 8.29
N GLY A 13 -10.89 -8.69 8.29
CA GLY A 13 -9.81 -8.30 7.39
C GLY A 13 -10.21 -8.01 5.94
N ARG A 14 -11.50 -8.14 5.58
CA ARG A 14 -11.96 -8.02 4.17
C ARG A 14 -12.03 -6.58 3.67
N VAL A 15 -12.11 -5.61 4.58
CA VAL A 15 -12.19 -4.18 4.25
C VAL A 15 -11.11 -3.43 5.01
N THR A 16 -10.22 -2.76 4.28
CA THR A 16 -9.19 -1.86 4.84
C THR A 16 -9.37 -0.47 4.25
N ILE A 17 -9.39 0.56 5.12
CA ILE A 17 -9.40 1.97 4.73
C ILE A 17 -8.14 2.66 5.25
N MET A 18 -7.62 3.62 4.51
CA MET A 18 -6.43 4.38 4.91
C MET A 18 -6.41 5.76 4.26
N MET A 19 -5.76 6.72 4.93
CA MET A 19 -5.58 8.08 4.40
C MET A 19 -4.39 8.23 3.43
N PRO A 20 -3.28 7.49 3.54
CA PRO A 20 -2.24 7.52 2.52
C PRO A 20 -2.77 6.93 1.20
N HIS A 21 -2.16 7.35 0.08
CA HIS A 21 -2.60 7.01 -1.27
C HIS A 21 -1.67 5.97 -1.91
N PRO A 22 -1.80 4.66 -1.60
CA PRO A 22 -0.91 3.63 -2.13
C PRO A 22 -0.93 3.54 -3.66
N GLU A 23 -2.04 3.92 -4.27
CA GLU A 23 -2.25 3.95 -5.72
C GLU A 23 -1.46 5.06 -6.43
N ARG A 24 -0.93 6.05 -5.69
CA ARG A 24 -0.08 7.11 -6.26
C ARG A 24 1.40 6.76 -6.28
N VAL A 25 1.82 5.78 -5.47
CA VAL A 25 3.25 5.47 -5.25
C VAL A 25 3.55 3.97 -5.36
N PHE A 26 2.77 3.28 -6.19
CA PHE A 26 2.95 1.84 -6.44
C PHE A 26 4.14 1.56 -7.36
N ARG A 27 4.54 2.49 -8.24
CA ARG A 27 5.77 2.37 -9.03
C ARG A 27 6.92 3.01 -8.26
N ALA A 28 8.11 2.44 -8.34
CA ALA A 28 9.29 2.99 -7.66
C ALA A 28 9.56 4.44 -8.07
N VAL A 29 9.47 4.75 -9.38
CA VAL A 29 9.69 6.10 -9.94
C VAL A 29 8.73 7.19 -9.40
N GLN A 30 7.59 6.81 -8.81
CA GLN A 30 6.61 7.75 -8.27
C GLN A 30 6.91 8.18 -6.82
N ASN A 31 7.93 7.60 -6.18
CA ASN A 31 8.29 7.93 -4.81
C ASN A 31 9.28 9.12 -4.80
N SER A 32 9.03 10.13 -3.95
CA SER A 32 9.90 11.32 -3.83
C SER A 32 11.32 10.98 -3.40
N TRP A 33 11.46 9.89 -2.65
CA TRP A 33 12.70 9.23 -2.32
C TRP A 33 12.48 7.72 -2.40
N ARG A 34 13.47 6.98 -2.90
CA ARG A 34 13.51 5.52 -2.91
C ARG A 34 14.96 5.06 -2.77
N SER A 35 15.16 3.80 -2.40
CA SER A 35 16.46 3.15 -2.52
C SER A 35 16.76 2.80 -3.98
N ASP A 36 18.05 2.78 -4.35
CA ASP A 36 18.49 2.57 -5.73
C ASP A 36 18.24 1.15 -6.24
N ASP A 37 18.18 0.18 -5.33
CA ASP A 37 17.90 -1.24 -5.61
C ASP A 37 16.44 -1.53 -5.99
N TRP A 38 15.54 -0.57 -5.80
CA TRP A 38 14.15 -0.71 -6.24
C TRP A 38 14.09 -0.69 -7.77
N ASN A 39 13.45 -1.72 -8.34
CA ASN A 39 13.17 -1.84 -9.77
C ASN A 39 11.85 -1.11 -10.11
N GLU A 40 10.94 -1.75 -10.84
CA GLU A 40 9.67 -1.15 -11.28
C GLU A 40 8.66 -0.99 -10.14
N ASP A 41 8.49 -2.03 -9.31
CA ASP A 41 7.49 -2.06 -8.23
C ASP A 41 8.01 -1.44 -6.94
N ALA A 42 7.23 -0.52 -6.37
CA ALA A 42 7.39 -0.09 -4.98
C ALA A 42 6.67 -1.05 -4.01
N PRO A 43 6.98 -1.01 -2.70
CA PRO A 43 6.37 -1.89 -1.71
C PRO A 43 4.83 -1.89 -1.70
N LEU A 44 4.20 -0.74 -1.99
CA LEU A 44 2.74 -0.63 -1.99
C LEU A 44 2.06 -1.41 -3.12
N MET A 45 2.79 -1.87 -4.15
CA MET A 45 2.27 -2.85 -5.11
C MET A 45 1.80 -4.14 -4.45
N ARG A 46 2.38 -4.49 -3.30
CA ARG A 46 2.00 -5.71 -2.59
C ARG A 46 0.55 -5.66 -2.11
N MET A 47 0.01 -4.48 -1.76
CA MET A 47 -1.38 -4.34 -1.33
C MET A 47 -2.35 -4.82 -2.42
N PHE A 48 -2.15 -4.35 -3.66
CA PHE A 48 -3.00 -4.71 -4.80
C PHE A 48 -2.82 -6.17 -5.22
N ARG A 49 -1.58 -6.69 -5.16
CA ARG A 49 -1.30 -8.11 -5.42
C ARG A 49 -1.96 -9.04 -4.40
N ASN A 50 -1.95 -8.68 -3.11
CA ASN A 50 -2.64 -9.45 -2.07
C ASN A 50 -4.15 -9.52 -2.34
N ALA A 51 -4.77 -8.42 -2.73
CA ALA A 51 -6.19 -8.41 -3.10
C ALA A 51 -6.49 -9.34 -4.29
N ARG A 52 -5.64 -9.31 -5.34
CA ARG A 52 -5.76 -10.19 -6.50
C ARG A 52 -5.63 -11.68 -6.15
N VAL A 53 -4.70 -12.02 -5.26
CA VAL A 53 -4.50 -13.38 -4.76
C VAL A 53 -5.70 -13.85 -3.94
N TRP A 54 -6.30 -12.97 -3.12
CA TRP A 54 -7.46 -13.31 -2.28
C TRP A 54 -8.74 -13.59 -3.08
N VAL A 55 -8.98 -12.89 -4.19
CA VAL A 55 -10.16 -13.10 -5.05
C VAL A 55 -9.99 -14.22 -6.08
N ASN A 56 -8.79 -14.78 -6.24
CA ASN A 56 -8.54 -15.98 -7.06
C ASN A 56 -9.01 -17.22 -6.32
#